data_AF-X0UGB2-F1
#
_entry.id   AF-X0UGB2-F1
#
_cell.length_a   1.000
_cell.length_b   1.000
_cell.length_c   1.000
_cell.angle_alpha   90.00
_cell.angle_beta   90.00
_cell.angle_gamma   90.00
#
_symmetry.space_group_name_H-M   'P 1'
#
loop_
_entity.id
_entity.type
_entity.pdbx_description
1 polymer ?
#
loop_
_entity_poly.entity_id
_entity_poly.type
_entity_poly.pdbx_seq_one_letter_code
_entity_poly.pdbx_strand_id
1 'polypeptide(L)'
;NAIFPVISFLGPAAAFALTGSFVVEQVFNVPGLGRYFVNSVLQRDYGIILGTVFVFSAFLISFNLLVDVLYGWIDPRIRHAR
;
A
#
# COMPACT_ATOMS: atom_id res chain seq x y z
N ASN A 1 13.88 24.54 -1.43
CA ASN A 1 14.58 23.23 -1.34
C ASN A 1 14.12 22.37 -0.15
N ALA A 2 12.83 22.32 0.19
CA ALA A 2 12.33 21.48 1.31
C ALA A 2 11.21 20.50 0.92
N ILE A 3 10.58 20.69 -0.25
CA ILE A 3 9.47 19.87 -0.73
C ILE A 3 9.93 18.46 -1.20
N PHE A 4 11.14 18.35 -1.75
CA PHE A 4 11.69 17.08 -2.25
C PHE A 4 11.76 15.96 -1.20
N PRO A 5 12.39 16.15 -0.02
CA PRO A 5 12.45 15.10 1.00
C PRO A 5 11.08 14.77 1.62
N VAL A 6 10.14 15.73 1.67
CA VAL A 6 8.79 15.50 2.20
C VAL A 6 8.01 14.53 1.32
N ILE A 7 8.10 14.70 -0.01
CA ILE A 7 7.42 13.81 -0.96
C ILE A 7 8.09 12.42 -0.98
N SER A 8 9.44 12.38 -0.94
CA SER A 8 10.20 11.12 -0.75
C SER A 8 9.85 10.36 0.51
N PHE A 9 9.38 11.04 1.55
CA PHE A 9 8.93 10.39 2.78
C PHE A 9 7.45 9.98 2.76
N LEU A 10 6.61 10.70 2.01
CA LEU A 10 5.17 10.41 1.89
C LEU A 10 4.88 9.07 1.20
N GLY A 11 5.65 8.68 0.19
CA GLY A 11 5.50 7.39 -0.49
C GLY A 11 5.68 6.19 0.46
N PRO A 12 6.85 6.06 1.13
CA PRO A 12 7.06 5.06 2.16
C PRO A 12 6.06 5.16 3.32
N ALA A 13 5.73 6.38 3.78
CA ALA A 13 4.77 6.56 4.88
C ALA A 13 3.36 6.06 4.55
N ALA A 14 2.89 6.26 3.31
CA ALA A 14 1.60 5.73 2.85
C ALA A 14 1.61 4.19 2.78
N ALA A 15 2.70 3.59 2.30
CA ALA A 15 2.87 2.13 2.28
C ALA A 15 2.92 1.55 3.71
N PHE A 16 3.60 2.24 4.64
CA PHE A 16 3.61 1.90 6.06
C PHE A 16 2.23 2.02 6.69
N ALA A 17 1.45 3.06 6.36
CA ALA A 17 0.09 3.23 6.88
C ALA A 17 -0.86 2.11 6.40
N LEU A 18 -0.79 1.75 5.12
CA LEU A 18 -1.55 0.62 4.57
C LEU A 18 -1.17 -0.70 5.24
N THR A 19 0.13 -0.93 5.45
CA THR A 19 0.62 -2.14 6.13
C THR A 19 0.26 -2.14 7.63
N GLY A 20 0.27 -0.98 8.28
CA GLY A 20 -0.14 -0.79 9.67
C GLY A 20 -1.64 -1.06 9.88
N SER A 21 -2.48 -0.80 8.88
CA SER A 21 -3.92 -1.08 8.93
C SER A 21 -4.22 -2.54 9.25
N PHE A 22 -3.44 -3.49 8.74
CA PHE A 22 -3.59 -4.92 9.05
C PHE A 22 -3.52 -5.21 10.55
N VAL A 23 -2.57 -4.56 11.24
CA VAL A 23 -2.35 -4.76 12.68
C VAL A 23 -3.49 -4.12 13.46
N VAL A 24 -3.92 -2.92 13.06
CA VAL A 24 -5.06 -2.22 13.69
C VAL A 24 -6.35 -3.03 13.53
N GLU A 25 -6.62 -3.60 12.35
CA GLU A 25 -7.78 -4.46 12.10
C GLU A 25 -7.79 -5.68 13.03
N GLN A 26 -6.64 -6.32 13.26
CA GLN A 26 -6.56 -7.46 14.17
C GLN A 26 -6.67 -7.09 15.65
N VAL A 27 -6.02 -6.02 16.09
CA VAL A 27 -6.00 -5.63 17.51
C VAL A 27 -7.36 -5.09 17.94
N PHE A 28 -8.03 -4.31 17.09
CA PHE A 28 -9.34 -3.71 17.40
C PHE A 28 -10.52 -4.56 16.90
N ASN A 29 -10.25 -5.73 16.32
CA ASN A 29 -11.25 -6.67 15.82
C ASN A 29 -12.22 -6.05 14.79
N VAL A 30 -11.75 -5.03 14.06
CA VAL A 30 -12.51 -4.31 13.03
C VAL A 30 -12.66 -5.23 11.81
N PRO A 31 -13.86 -5.36 11.22
CA PRO A 31 -14.04 -6.18 10.02
C PRO A 31 -13.36 -5.52 8.82
N GLY A 32 -12.23 -6.08 8.39
CA GLY A 32 -11.46 -5.62 7.24
C GLY A 32 -10.85 -6.76 6.43
N LEU A 33 -10.37 -6.44 5.22
CA LEU A 33 -9.79 -7.42 4.29
C LEU A 33 -8.51 -8.07 4.85
N GLY A 34 -7.79 -7.37 5.72
CA GLY A 34 -6.56 -7.85 6.33
C GLY A 34 -6.78 -8.97 7.33
N ARG A 35 -7.86 -8.88 8.09
CA ARG A 35 -8.29 -9.94 9.00
C ARG A 35 -8.66 -11.24 8.28
N TYR A 36 -9.24 -11.16 7.08
CA TYR A 36 -9.53 -12.35 6.28
C TYR A 36 -8.24 -13.05 5.84
N PHE A 37 -7.24 -12.29 5.38
CA PHE A 37 -5.93 -12.84 5.04
C PHE A 37 -5.29 -13.57 6.23
N VAL A 38 -5.24 -12.95 7.42
CA VAL A 38 -4.67 -13.57 8.63
C VAL A 38 -5.42 -14.85 9.03
N ASN A 39 -6.75 -14.83 9.03
CA ASN A 39 -7.54 -16.02 9.35
C ASN A 39 -7.35 -17.15 8.34
N SER A 40 -7.25 -16.83 7.05
CA SER A 40 -7.05 -17.84 6.00
C SER A 40 -5.66 -18.47 6.06
N VAL A 41 -4.63 -17.71 6.45
CA VAL A 41 -3.30 -18.27 6.75
C VAL A 41 -3.37 -19.26 7.91
N LEU A 42 -4.10 -18.94 8.98
CA LEU A 42 -4.28 -19.84 10.13
C LEU A 42 -5.09 -21.09 9.78
N GLN A 43 -6.12 -20.96 8.93
CA GLN A 43 -6.97 -22.07 8.48
C GLN A 43 -6.39 -22.83 7.28
N ARG A 44 -5.25 -22.40 6.74
CA ARG A 44 -4.62 -22.93 5.51
C ARG A 44 -5.56 -22.96 4.30
N ASP A 45 -6.49 -22.01 4.23
CA ASP A 45 -7.37 -21.86 3.07
C ASP A 45 -6.64 -21.08 1.98
N TYR A 46 -5.94 -21.81 1.11
CA TYR A 46 -5.16 -21.23 0.01
C TYR A 46 -6.01 -20.43 -0.98
N GLY A 47 -7.31 -20.73 -1.11
CA GLY A 47 -8.21 -20.00 -2.01
C GLY A 47 -8.42 -18.57 -1.54
N ILE A 48 -8.77 -18.39 -0.27
CA ILE A 48 -8.97 -17.06 0.30
C ILE A 48 -7.63 -16.31 0.44
N ILE A 49 -6.53 -16.99 0.76
CA ILE A 49 -5.18 -16.39 0.78
C ILE A 49 -4.85 -15.77 -0.57
N LEU A 50 -4.96 -16.54 -1.66
CA LEU A 50 -4.65 -16.05 -3.00
C LEU A 50 -5.58 -14.90 -3.42
N GLY A 51 -6.87 -15.00 -3.11
CA GLY A 51 -7.84 -13.93 -3.38
C GLY A 51 -7.52 -12.63 -2.64
N THR A 52 -7.21 -12.70 -1.35
CA THR A 52 -6.83 -11.52 -0.57
C THR A 52 -5.50 -10.94 -1.02
N VAL A 53 -4.49 -11.78 -1.29
CA VAL A 53 -3.19 -11.31 -1.83
C VAL A 53 -3.35 -10.60 -3.16
N PHE A 54 -4.19 -11.12 -4.06
CA PHE A 54 -4.46 -10.49 -5.35
C PHE A 54 -5.09 -9.11 -5.19
N VAL A 55 -6.12 -9.00 -4.34
CA VAL A 55 -6.78 -7.73 -4.03
C VAL A 55 -5.80 -6.74 -3.40
N PHE A 56 -5.01 -7.16 -2.41
CA PHE A 56 -4.01 -6.30 -1.78
C PHE A 56 -2.94 -5.86 -2.75
N SER A 57 -2.44 -6.76 -3.60
CA SER A 57 -1.45 -6.43 -4.63
C SER A 57 -2.01 -5.43 -5.63
N ALA A 58 -3.27 -5.57 -6.05
CA ALA A 58 -3.93 -4.61 -6.93
C ALA A 58 -4.05 -3.22 -6.28
N PHE A 59 -4.42 -3.16 -5.00
CA PHE A 59 -4.42 -1.90 -4.24
C PHE A 59 -3.01 -1.30 -4.13
N LEU A 60 -2.02 -2.11 -3.80
CA LEU A 60 -0.63 -1.67 -3.63
C LEU A 60 -0.08 -1.10 -4.93
N ILE A 61 -0.32 -1.78 -6.06
CA ILE A 61 0.04 -1.29 -7.40
C ILE A 61 -0.71 -0.01 -7.72
N SER A 62 -2.00 0.07 -7.41
CA SER A 62 -2.81 1.28 -7.65
C SER A 62 -2.29 2.48 -6.85
N PHE A 63 -1.95 2.29 -5.57
CA PHE A 63 -1.35 3.34 -4.74
C PHE A 63 0.05 3.72 -5.20
N ASN A 64 0.88 2.75 -5.60
CA ASN A 64 2.20 3.05 -6.17
C ASN A 64 2.07 3.87 -7.45
N LEU A 65 1.16 3.49 -8.35
CA LEU A 65 0.88 4.23 -9.57
C LEU A 65 0.38 5.65 -9.26
N LEU A 66 -0.47 5.80 -8.25
CA LEU A 66 -0.99 7.12 -7.83
C LEU A 66 0.15 7.99 -7.29
N VAL A 67 1.07 7.41 -6.51
CA VAL A 67 2.28 8.07 -6.02
C VAL A 67 3.20 8.43 -7.20
N ASP A 68 3.43 7.53 -8.15
CA ASP A 68 4.24 7.79 -9.35
C ASP A 68 3.66 8.91 -10.23
N VAL A 69 2.32 8.94 -10.39
CA VAL A 69 1.63 10.01 -11.10
C VAL A 69 1.76 11.33 -10.36
N LEU A 70 1.58 11.34 -9.03
CA LEU A 70 1.81 12.52 -8.19
C LEU A 70 3.26 13.02 -8.32
N TYR A 71 4.23 12.11 -8.33
CA TYR A 71 5.64 12.45 -8.61
C TYR A 71 5.82 13.06 -10.00
N GLY A 72 5.26 12.45 -11.04
CA GLY A 72 5.36 12.96 -12.42
C GLY A 72 4.68 14.31 -12.62
N TRP A 73 3.62 14.61 -11.86
CA TRP A 73 2.91 15.89 -11.89
C TRP A 73 3.64 16.99 -11.11
N ILE A 74 4.22 16.65 -9.96
CA ILE A 74 4.91 17.62 -9.10
C ILE A 74 6.35 17.86 -9.58
N ASP A 75 6.98 16.89 -10.23
CA ASP A 75 8.38 16.96 -10.63
C ASP A 75 8.56 17.00 -12.17
N PRO A 76 8.58 18.20 -12.80
CA PRO A 76 8.93 18.35 -14.21
C PRO A 76 10.41 18.02 -14.51
N ARG A 77 11.26 17.74 -13.51
CA ARG A 77 12.69 17.43 -13.71
C ARG A 77 12.97 16.01 -14.18
N ILE A 78 12.06 15.04 -13.94
CA ILE A 78 12.16 13.69 -14.51
C ILE A 78 12.12 13.75 -16.07
N ARG A 79 11.56 14.83 -16.63
CA ARG A 79 11.51 15.07 -18.08
C ARG A 79 12.85 15.51 -18.69
N HIS A 80 13.83 15.95 -17.89
CA HIS A 80 15.11 16.50 -18.38
C HIS A 80 16.32 15.59 -18.16
N ALA A 81 16.14 14.37 -17.65
CA ALA A 81 17.22 13.38 -17.54
C ALA A 81 17.30 12.44 -18.77
N ARG A 82 16.89 12.92 -19.95
CA ARG A 82 17.27 12.35 -21.25
C ARG A 82 18.18 13.33 -21.97
#